data_AF-A0AAE0T2E1-F1
#
_entry.id   AF-A0AAE0T2E1-F1
#
_cell.length_a   1.000
_cell.length_b   1.000
_cell.length_c   1.000
_cell.angle_alpha   90.00
_cell.angle_beta   90.00
_cell.angle_gamma   90.00
#
_symmetry.space_group_name_H-M   'P 1'
#
loop_
_entity.id
_entity.type
_entity.pdbx_description
1 polymer ?
#
loop_
_entity_poly.entity_id
_entity_poly.type
_entity_poly.pdbx_seq_one_letter_code
_entity_poly.pdbx_strand_id
1 'polypeptide(L)'
;MMVDPSGEVYLISNVDGGKGLIAHVPSSGWDSGSTVQVNSNAYLSISTSLPDPVGGDISPSGDEILVKTRESVLFWDMNGSKDYVGVLQTQPIRLPYIIEHHGESVAWQPDGRGYYTLGEGHHSPLYHYSLV
;
A
#
# COMPACT_ATOMS: atom_id res chain seq x y z
N MET A 1 3.69 1.42 5.01
CA MET A 1 3.47 0.24 5.89
C MET A 1 2.02 -0.15 5.76
N MET A 2 1.73 -1.44 5.71
CA MET A 2 0.37 -1.98 5.62
C MET A 2 0.27 -3.16 6.59
N VAL A 3 -0.92 -3.43 7.11
CA VAL A 3 -1.17 -4.52 8.05
C VAL A 3 -2.34 -5.34 7.54
N ASP A 4 -2.20 -6.65 7.47
CA ASP A 4 -3.31 -7.52 7.08
C ASP A 4 -4.21 -7.89 8.27
N PRO A 5 -5.37 -8.55 8.05
CA PRO A 5 -6.28 -8.91 9.13
C PRO A 5 -5.71 -9.91 10.15
N SER A 6 -4.63 -10.62 9.83
CA SER A 6 -3.91 -11.49 10.77
C SER A 6 -2.83 -10.75 11.57
N GLY A 7 -2.64 -9.46 11.33
CA GLY A 7 -1.60 -8.66 11.99
C GLY A 7 -0.22 -8.85 11.38
N GLU A 8 -0.13 -9.42 10.18
CA GLU A 8 1.11 -9.50 9.41
C GLU A 8 1.40 -8.11 8.81
N VAL A 9 2.65 -7.65 8.89
CA VAL A 9 3.03 -6.32 8.41
C VAL A 9 3.81 -6.41 7.12
N TYR A 10 3.43 -5.55 6.17
CA TYR A 10 4.08 -5.38 4.89
C TYR A 10 4.66 -3.97 4.78
N LEU A 11 5.95 -3.89 4.47
CA LEU A 11 6.69 -2.66 4.26
C LEU A 11 7.07 -2.58 2.80
N ILE A 12 6.92 -1.41 2.19
CA ILE A 12 7.46 -1.15 0.86
C ILE A 12 8.37 0.06 1.03
N SER A 13 9.67 -0.13 0.79
CA SER A 13 10.59 1.00 0.77
C SER A 13 10.38 1.81 -0.50
N ASN A 14 10.62 3.11 -0.42
CA ASN A 14 10.88 3.90 -1.60
C ASN A 14 12.38 3.83 -1.86
N VAL A 15 12.77 3.32 -3.03
CA VAL A 15 14.18 3.31 -3.46
C VAL A 15 14.33 4.15 -4.72
N ASP A 16 15.54 4.65 -4.94
CA ASP A 16 15.89 5.44 -6.10
C ASP A 16 15.51 4.71 -7.41
N GLY A 17 14.62 5.32 -8.19
CA GLY A 17 14.04 4.74 -9.43
C GLY A 17 12.81 3.85 -9.25
N GLY A 18 12.09 3.90 -8.11
CA GLY A 18 10.76 3.30 -7.96
C GLY A 18 10.72 1.78 -7.75
N LYS A 19 11.87 1.14 -7.51
CA LYS A 19 11.98 -0.30 -7.23
C LYS A 19 11.65 -0.61 -5.77
N GLY A 20 10.41 -0.37 -5.33
CA GLY A 20 10.10 -0.46 -3.90
C GLY A 20 10.34 -1.86 -3.34
N LEU A 21 11.32 -2.04 -2.43
CA LEU A 21 11.61 -3.34 -1.82
C LEU A 21 10.47 -3.71 -0.88
N ILE A 22 9.87 -4.88 -1.11
CA ILE A 22 8.74 -5.37 -0.32
C ILE A 22 9.29 -6.23 0.81
N ALA A 23 9.11 -5.81 2.05
CA ALA A 23 9.47 -6.57 3.24
C ALA A 23 8.21 -7.09 3.94
N HIS A 24 8.27 -8.32 4.45
CA HIS A 24 7.20 -8.92 5.27
C HIS A 24 7.75 -9.17 6.69
N VAL A 25 6.98 -8.74 7.68
CA VAL A 25 7.25 -8.93 9.10
C VAL A 25 6.13 -9.79 9.68
N PRO A 26 6.44 -11.00 10.17
CA PRO A 26 5.42 -11.89 10.69
C PRO A 26 4.89 -11.39 12.03
N SER A 27 3.62 -11.68 12.30
CA SER A 27 2.98 -11.26 13.55
C SER A 27 3.60 -11.88 14.81
N SER A 28 4.28 -13.01 14.66
CA SER A 28 5.08 -13.63 15.73
C SER A 28 6.29 -12.78 16.15
N GLY A 29 6.65 -11.74 15.37
CA GLY A 29 7.72 -10.80 15.70
C GLY A 29 7.31 -9.71 16.70
N TRP A 30 6.01 -9.51 16.92
CA TRP A 30 5.47 -8.53 17.87
C TRP A 30 5.82 -8.89 19.31
N ASP A 31 5.94 -7.87 20.16
CA ASP A 31 6.20 -7.98 21.61
C ASP A 31 7.42 -8.84 22.00
N SER A 32 8.31 -9.13 21.05
CA SER A 32 9.49 -9.97 21.27
C SER A 32 10.63 -9.28 22.02
N GLY A 33 10.55 -7.95 22.21
CA GLY A 33 11.61 -7.12 22.80
C GLY A 33 12.93 -7.14 22.03
N SER A 34 12.94 -7.74 20.84
CA SER A 34 14.13 -8.03 20.03
C SER A 34 13.97 -7.48 18.63
N THR A 35 15.09 -7.17 17.96
CA THR A 35 15.06 -6.76 16.56
C THR A 35 14.61 -7.93 15.68
N VAL A 36 13.53 -7.74 14.91
CA VAL A 36 13.11 -8.68 13.87
C VAL A 36 13.94 -8.42 12.62
N GLN A 37 14.72 -9.43 12.21
CA GLN A 37 15.49 -9.36 10.97
C GLN A 37 14.59 -9.67 9.78
N VAL A 38 14.57 -8.78 8.79
CA VAL A 38 13.77 -8.94 7.58
C VAL A 38 14.69 -9.04 6.39
N ASN A 39 14.62 -10.16 5.67
CA ASN A 39 15.33 -10.36 4.43
C ASN A 39 14.31 -10.38 3.29
N SER A 40 14.54 -9.57 2.25
CA SER A 40 13.70 -9.59 1.05
C SER A 40 14.51 -9.40 -0.22
N ASN A 41 14.05 -10.04 -1.28
CA ASN A 41 14.49 -9.86 -2.66
C ASN A 41 13.30 -9.55 -3.60
N ALA A 42 12.13 -9.24 -3.03
CA ALA A 42 10.92 -8.93 -3.78
C ALA A 42 10.77 -7.41 -3.97
N TYR A 43 10.33 -7.02 -5.16
CA TYR A 43 10.20 -5.62 -5.56
C TYR A 43 8.81 -5.35 -6.10
N LEU A 44 8.24 -4.21 -5.72
CA LEU A 44 6.97 -3.71 -6.23
C LEU A 44 7.05 -3.55 -7.76
N SER A 45 6.09 -4.13 -8.47
CA SER A 45 6.08 -4.15 -9.94
C SER A 45 5.43 -2.88 -10.49
N ILE A 46 6.11 -1.74 -10.30
CA ILE A 46 5.70 -0.44 -10.82
C ILE A 46 6.85 0.25 -11.53
N SER A 47 6.53 1.14 -12.46
CA SER A 47 7.49 2.00 -13.15
C SER A 47 7.12 3.45 -12.91
N THR A 48 8.04 4.23 -12.34
CA THR A 48 7.86 5.62 -11.94
C THR A 48 9.22 6.33 -11.94
N SER A 49 9.21 7.61 -12.30
CA SER A 49 10.37 8.50 -12.22
C SER A 49 10.39 9.32 -10.92
N LEU A 50 9.41 9.13 -10.04
CA LEU A 50 9.28 9.84 -8.78
C LEU A 50 9.71 8.95 -7.61
N PRO A 51 9.94 9.53 -6.41
CA PRO A 51 10.28 8.79 -5.20
C PRO A 51 9.07 8.01 -4.64
N ASP A 52 8.57 7.00 -5.36
CA ASP A 52 7.40 6.21 -5.00
C ASP A 52 7.77 4.81 -4.47
N PRO A 53 6.86 4.12 -3.75
CA PRO A 53 5.53 4.60 -3.31
C PRO A 53 5.59 5.49 -2.07
N VAL A 54 4.47 6.15 -1.77
CA VAL A 54 4.32 7.09 -0.63
C VAL A 54 3.35 6.61 0.46
N GLY A 55 2.50 5.64 0.14
CA GLY A 55 1.52 5.11 1.08
C GLY A 55 0.92 3.82 0.58
N GLY A 56 0.09 3.19 1.41
CA GLY A 56 -0.64 1.99 1.04
C GLY A 56 -1.49 1.50 2.20
N ASP A 57 -2.44 0.62 1.89
CA ASP A 57 -3.34 0.03 2.86
C ASP A 57 -3.85 -1.34 2.37
N ILE A 58 -4.18 -2.23 3.30
CA ILE A 58 -4.81 -3.53 3.00
C ILE A 58 -6.27 -3.44 3.45
N SER A 59 -7.21 -3.92 2.63
CA SER A 59 -8.63 -3.78 2.95
C SER A 59 -8.99 -4.54 4.22
N PRO A 60 -10.09 -4.17 4.92
CA PRO A 60 -10.50 -4.84 6.15
C PRO A 60 -10.71 -6.36 6.00
N SER A 61 -11.04 -6.85 4.80
CA SER A 61 -11.15 -8.29 4.52
C SER A 61 -9.81 -8.97 4.26
N GLY A 62 -8.78 -8.20 3.91
CA GLY A 62 -7.47 -8.70 3.48
C GLY A 62 -7.43 -9.16 2.02
N ASP A 63 -8.50 -8.93 1.26
CA ASP A 63 -8.57 -9.42 -0.12
C ASP A 63 -8.07 -8.40 -1.14
N GLU A 64 -7.78 -7.16 -0.72
CA GLU A 64 -7.42 -6.08 -1.63
C GLU A 64 -6.30 -5.22 -1.04
N ILE A 65 -5.45 -4.69 -1.91
CA ILE A 65 -4.32 -3.83 -1.53
C ILE A 65 -4.40 -2.53 -2.31
N LEU A 66 -4.20 -1.41 -1.62
CA LEU A 66 -3.94 -0.11 -2.22
C LEU A 66 -2.46 0.26 -2.02
N VAL A 67 -1.84 0.79 -3.08
CA VAL A 67 -0.55 1.49 -2.97
C VAL A 67 -0.69 2.86 -3.60
N LYS A 68 -0.31 3.89 -2.85
CA LYS A 68 -0.30 5.28 -3.30
C LYS A 68 1.07 5.62 -3.88
N THR A 69 1.05 6.17 -5.09
CA THR A 69 2.17 6.93 -5.67
C THR A 69 1.77 8.40 -5.73
N ARG A 70 2.72 9.28 -6.06
CA ARG A 70 2.41 10.72 -6.23
C ARG A 70 1.40 10.99 -7.35
N GLU A 71 1.32 10.11 -8.33
CA GLU A 71 0.50 10.29 -9.55
C GLU A 71 -0.64 9.29 -9.70
N SER A 72 -0.75 8.27 -8.84
CA SER A 72 -1.75 7.21 -9.00
C SER A 72 -2.10 6.54 -7.67
N VAL A 73 -3.33 6.02 -7.60
CA VAL A 73 -3.72 4.98 -6.66
C VAL A 73 -3.69 3.65 -7.42
N LEU A 74 -2.90 2.71 -6.92
CA LEU A 74 -2.70 1.39 -7.50
C LEU A 74 -3.44 0.36 -6.66
N PHE A 75 -4.02 -0.64 -7.31
CA PHE A 75 -4.87 -1.65 -6.71
C PHE A 75 -4.44 -3.05 -7.13
N TRP A 76 -4.52 -3.98 -6.17
CA TRP A 76 -4.42 -5.41 -6.40
C TRP A 76 -5.58 -6.12 -5.70
N ASP A 77 -6.13 -7.12 -6.39
CA ASP A 77 -7.04 -8.11 -5.83
C ASP A 77 -6.24 -9.38 -5.52
N MET A 78 -6.32 -9.83 -4.28
CA MET A 78 -5.65 -11.03 -3.80
C MET A 78 -6.18 -12.30 -4.46
N ASN A 79 -7.40 -12.29 -5.01
CA ASN A 79 -8.06 -13.43 -5.67
C ASN A 79 -8.01 -14.71 -4.81
N GLY A 80 -8.20 -14.56 -3.49
CA GLY A 80 -8.10 -15.65 -2.51
C GLY A 80 -6.67 -16.10 -2.17
N SER A 81 -5.64 -15.50 -2.77
CA SER A 81 -4.24 -15.69 -2.37
C SER A 81 -4.00 -15.20 -0.94
N LYS A 82 -2.99 -15.75 -0.29
CA LYS A 82 -2.41 -15.26 0.97
C LYS A 82 -0.96 -14.80 0.81
N ASP A 83 -0.46 -14.79 -0.42
CA ASP A 83 0.87 -14.31 -0.77
C ASP A 83 0.83 -12.85 -1.23
N TYR A 84 0.76 -11.93 -0.26
CA TYR A 84 0.73 -10.49 -0.54
C TYR A 84 2.02 -10.02 -1.23
N VAL A 85 3.17 -10.60 -0.87
CA VAL A 85 4.46 -10.26 -1.49
C VAL A 85 4.42 -10.61 -2.98
N GLY A 86 4.02 -11.83 -3.32
CA GLY A 86 3.89 -12.26 -4.71
C GLY A 86 2.86 -11.45 -5.50
N VAL A 87 1.71 -11.11 -4.89
CA VAL A 87 0.68 -10.29 -5.54
C VAL A 87 1.20 -8.89 -5.89
N LEU A 88 1.94 -8.23 -4.99
CA LEU A 88 2.55 -6.92 -5.23
C LEU A 88 3.63 -6.93 -6.34
N GLN A 89 4.11 -8.10 -6.74
CA GLN A 89 5.02 -8.26 -7.89
C GLN A 89 4.28 -8.38 -9.23
N THR A 90 2.94 -8.39 -9.22
CA THR A 90 2.12 -8.38 -10.43
C THR A 90 1.74 -6.97 -10.86
N GLN A 91 1.28 -6.81 -12.10
CA GLN A 91 0.87 -5.51 -12.63
C GLN A 91 -0.40 -5.00 -11.92
N PRO A 92 -0.38 -3.82 -11.28
CA PRO A 92 -1.57 -3.25 -10.65
C PRO A 92 -2.61 -2.77 -11.64
N ILE A 93 -3.84 -2.64 -11.14
CA ILE A 93 -4.90 -1.83 -11.73
C ILE A 93 -4.76 -0.39 -11.22
N ARG A 94 -4.93 0.60 -12.08
CA ARG A 94 -4.98 2.01 -11.69
C ARG A 94 -6.41 2.40 -11.35
N LEU A 95 -6.62 2.95 -10.17
CA LEU A 95 -7.91 3.47 -9.73
C LEU A 95 -8.03 4.98 -9.99
N PRO A 96 -9.26 5.54 -9.99
CA PRO A 96 -9.48 6.98 -10.08
C PRO A 96 -8.70 7.75 -9.02
N TYR A 97 -8.02 8.81 -9.44
CA TYR A 97 -7.25 9.64 -8.52
C TYR A 97 -7.12 11.05 -9.06
N ILE A 98 -7.32 12.04 -8.19
CA ILE A 98 -7.05 13.44 -8.49
C ILE A 98 -5.69 13.73 -7.86
N ILE A 99 -4.71 14.18 -8.64
CA ILE A 99 -3.37 14.45 -8.13
C ILE A 99 -3.43 15.55 -7.06
N GLU A 100 -2.90 15.24 -5.87
CA GLU A 100 -2.87 16.10 -4.70
C GLU A 100 -1.49 16.71 -4.47
N HIS A 101 -1.42 17.89 -3.86
CA HIS A 101 -0.17 18.45 -3.37
C HIS A 101 0.38 17.59 -2.23
N HIS A 102 1.57 17.01 -2.41
CA HIS A 102 2.17 16.04 -1.49
C HIS A 102 1.15 14.97 -1.02
N GLY A 103 0.46 14.35 -1.98
CA GLY A 103 -0.52 13.29 -1.71
C GLY A 103 0.12 11.99 -1.26
N GLU A 104 0.36 11.83 0.04
CA GLU A 104 1.03 10.63 0.59
C GLU A 104 0.07 9.63 1.25
N SER A 105 -1.14 10.08 1.59
CA SER A 105 -2.10 9.25 2.34
C SER A 105 -3.12 8.55 1.43
N VAL A 106 -3.37 7.28 1.73
CA VAL A 106 -4.49 6.49 1.23
C VAL A 106 -4.97 5.57 2.35
N ALA A 107 -6.28 5.35 2.45
CA ALA A 107 -6.86 4.38 3.38
C ALA A 107 -8.15 3.81 2.80
N TRP A 108 -8.40 2.53 3.10
CA TRP A 108 -9.67 1.89 2.80
C TRP A 108 -10.80 2.48 3.62
N GLN A 109 -12.00 2.51 3.03
CA GLN A 109 -13.23 2.68 3.79
C GLN A 109 -13.43 1.45 4.69
N PRO A 110 -13.95 1.60 5.93
CA PRO A 110 -14.08 0.47 6.87
C PRO A 110 -14.96 -0.69 6.39
N ASP A 111 -15.83 -0.46 5.41
CA ASP A 111 -16.67 -1.49 4.80
C ASP A 111 -16.12 -2.04 3.46
N GLY A 112 -14.92 -1.60 3.05
CA GLY A 112 -14.25 -2.01 1.81
C GLY A 112 -14.85 -1.44 0.53
N ARG A 113 -15.92 -0.63 0.59
CA ARG A 113 -16.64 -0.17 -0.62
C ARG A 113 -16.05 1.06 -1.29
N GLY A 114 -14.85 1.45 -0.90
CA GLY A 114 -14.23 2.69 -1.36
C GLY A 114 -12.95 3.00 -0.60
N TYR A 115 -12.34 4.12 -0.94
CA TYR A 115 -11.11 4.58 -0.31
C TYR A 115 -11.07 6.10 -0.21
N TYR A 116 -10.18 6.57 0.65
CA TYR A 116 -9.94 7.98 0.90
C TYR A 116 -8.50 8.35 0.52
N THR A 117 -8.31 9.57 0.05
CA THR A 117 -6.98 10.19 -0.06
C THR A 117 -6.99 11.56 0.57
N LEU A 118 -5.82 11.97 1.07
CA LEU A 118 -5.60 13.28 1.65
C LEU A 118 -4.17 13.75 1.33
N GLY A 119 -4.07 14.93 0.70
CA GLY A 119 -2.80 15.63 0.51
C GLY A 119 -2.42 16.51 1.71
N GLU A 120 -1.13 16.82 1.83
CA GLU A 120 -0.65 17.75 2.85
C GLU A 120 -1.12 19.18 2.56
N GLY A 121 -1.42 19.93 3.63
CA GLY A 121 -1.75 21.35 3.54
C GLY A 121 -2.74 21.81 4.59
N HIS A 122 -2.97 23.12 4.61
CA HIS A 122 -4.05 23.71 5.40
C HIS A 122 -5.37 23.57 4.63
N HIS A 123 -6.39 23.00 5.27
CA HIS A 123 -7.72 22.79 4.67
C HIS A 123 -7.70 21.90 3.41
N SER A 124 -6.78 20.92 3.35
CA SER A 124 -6.78 19.93 2.28
C SER A 124 -8.11 19.18 2.24
N PRO A 125 -8.74 19.04 1.06
CA PRO A 125 -9.96 18.25 0.93
C PRO A 125 -9.65 16.77 1.17
N LEU A 126 -10.52 16.09 1.93
CA LEU A 126 -10.55 14.64 1.99
C LEU A 126 -11.34 14.13 0.79
N TYR A 127 -10.68 13.44 -0.14
CA TYR A 127 -11.36 12.83 -1.28
C TYR A 127 -11.90 11.46 -0.89
N HIS A 128 -13.08 11.13 -1.41
CA HIS A 128 -13.68 9.81 -1.30
C HIS A 128 -13.95 9.25 -2.70
N TYR A 129 -13.64 7.98 -2.88
CA TYR A 129 -13.83 7.25 -4.12
C TYR A 129 -14.60 5.96 -3.81
N SER A 130 -15.74 5.77 -4.47
CA SER A 130 -16.53 4.54 -4.31
C SER A 130 -16.11 3.49 -5.32
N LEU A 131 -15.98 2.24 -4.87
CA LEU A 131 -15.88 1.07 -5.73
C LEU A 131 -17.29 0.51 -5.90
N VAL A 132 -17.69 0.29 -7.15
CA VAL A 132 -19.05 -0.13 -7.53
C VAL A 132 -19.19 -1.64 -7.49
#